data_AF-A0A7S2NSV0-F1
#
_entry.id   AF-A0A7S2NSV0-F1
#
_cell.length_a   1.000
_cell.length_b   1.000
_cell.length_c   1.000
_cell.angle_alpha   90.00
_cell.angle_beta   90.00
_cell.angle_gamma   90.00
#
_symmetry.space_group_name_H-M   'P 1'
#
loop_
_entity.id
_entity.type
_entity.pdbx_description
1 polymer ?
#
loop_
_entity_poly.entity_id
_entity_poly.type
_entity_poly.pdbx_seq_one_letter_code
_entity_poly.pdbx_strand_id
1 'polypeptide(L)'
;VFCILAATGLFALVNAVLPPYAISPIVLFVGLAINQDAFGCTPERQYPAAIIGLFPPIADWILSEWPKGEEPPRALACIAHGALLVGVLWTALGVCIITRQFKGAAMWSLIGAVMSVFGLIHQEKVDFSFKTFTGKPGEFGTSACSLTIGYLTLFVAFGAIALCQRARCSRVPPPITDADDELPAEDVGRKISRMRTQTLTGNLEAEPLDSGTDAEEADGFSNDSSDAAAAD
;
A
#
# COMPACT_ATOMS: atom_id res chain seq x y z
N VAL A 1 12.24 10.73 19.52
CA VAL A 1 10.93 11.10 20.12
C VAL A 1 10.12 9.86 20.48
N PHE A 2 9.74 9.02 19.52
CA PHE A 2 8.92 7.82 19.78
C PHE A 2 9.49 6.89 20.88
N CYS A 3 10.79 6.58 20.85
CA CYS A 3 11.43 5.76 21.89
C CYS A 3 11.37 6.38 23.30
N ILE A 4 11.42 7.72 23.40
CA ILE A 4 11.34 8.41 24.68
C ILE A 4 9.91 8.31 25.23
N LEU A 5 8.91 8.58 24.38
CA LEU A 5 7.49 8.46 24.75
C LEU A 5 7.10 7.03 25.17
N ALA A 6 7.69 6.02 24.52
CA ALA A 6 7.51 4.61 24.88
C ALA A 6 8.20 4.28 26.21
N ALA A 7 9.44 4.73 26.42
CA ALA A 7 10.19 4.47 27.64
C ALA A 7 9.60 5.17 28.88
N THR A 8 8.99 6.34 28.72
CA THR A 8 8.34 7.07 29.83
C THR A 8 6.91 6.62 30.10
N GLY A 9 6.38 5.62 29.37
CA GLY A 9 5.02 5.11 29.56
C GLY A 9 3.90 6.07 29.13
N LEU A 10 4.22 7.16 28.44
CA LEU A 10 3.24 8.19 28.07
C LEU A 10 2.19 7.65 27.09
N PHE A 11 2.54 6.64 26.29
CA PHE A 11 1.58 5.93 25.44
C PHE A 11 0.44 5.27 26.23
N ALA A 12 0.70 4.77 27.44
CA ALA A 12 -0.34 4.18 28.27
C ALA A 12 -1.33 5.26 28.77
N LEU A 13 -0.82 6.45 29.09
CA LEU A 13 -1.65 7.60 29.45
C LEU A 13 -2.54 8.03 28.29
N VAL A 14 -1.98 8.15 27.08
CA VAL A 14 -2.74 8.51 25.87
C VAL A 14 -3.81 7.47 25.56
N ASN A 15 -3.49 6.17 25.67
CA ASN A 15 -4.46 5.09 25.47
C ASN A 15 -5.60 5.09 26.51
N ALA A 16 -5.34 5.54 27.75
CA ALA A 16 -6.38 5.68 28.78
C ALA A 16 -7.34 6.84 28.51
N VAL A 17 -6.88 7.88 27.80
CA VAL A 17 -7.69 9.07 27.46
C VAL A 17 -8.49 8.87 26.18
N LEU A 18 -7.98 8.10 25.22
CA LEU A 18 -8.66 7.87 23.95
C LEU A 18 -9.83 6.89 24.10
N PRO A 19 -11.06 7.24 23.64
CA PRO A 19 -12.15 6.29 23.55
C PRO A 19 -11.74 5.11 22.65
N PRO A 20 -12.00 3.85 23.04
CA PRO A 20 -11.56 2.69 22.27
C PRO A 20 -12.14 2.68 20.85
N TYR A 21 -13.35 3.22 20.66
CA TYR A 21 -14.02 3.32 19.37
C TYR A 21 -13.45 4.42 18.45
N ALA A 22 -12.67 5.36 18.98
CA ALA A 22 -12.07 6.44 18.20
C ALA A 22 -10.79 6.00 17.46
N ILE A 23 -10.17 4.90 17.89
CA ILE A 23 -8.89 4.43 17.33
C ILE A 23 -9.07 3.94 15.89
N SER A 24 -10.14 3.19 15.60
CA SER A 24 -10.41 2.61 14.27
C SER A 24 -10.48 3.63 13.13
N PRO A 25 -11.29 4.71 13.21
CA PRO A 25 -11.33 5.71 12.14
C PRO A 25 -10.03 6.50 12.00
N ILE A 26 -9.27 6.71 13.08
CA ILE A 26 -7.95 7.37 13.04
C ILE A 26 -6.94 6.51 12.27
N VAL A 27 -6.85 5.22 12.60
CA VAL A 27 -5.93 4.29 11.92
C VAL A 27 -6.31 4.13 10.45
N LEU A 28 -7.61 4.09 10.13
CA LEU A 28 -8.10 4.06 8.75
C LEU A 28 -7.67 5.32 7.99
N PHE A 29 -7.89 6.51 8.55
CA PHE A 29 -7.52 7.77 7.90
C PHE A 29 -6.01 7.87 7.68
N VAL A 30 -5.20 7.54 8.70
CA VAL A 30 -3.74 7.56 8.59
C VAL A 30 -3.26 6.53 7.54
N GLY A 31 -3.86 5.33 7.51
CA GLY A 31 -3.55 4.31 6.51
C GLY A 31 -3.88 4.78 5.08
N LEU A 32 -5.03 5.43 4.89
CA LEU A 32 -5.41 6.01 3.60
C LEU A 32 -4.47 7.13 3.16
N ALA A 33 -4.08 8.02 4.07
CA ALA A 33 -3.13 9.10 3.78
C ALA A 33 -1.75 8.55 3.38
N ILE A 34 -1.23 7.55 4.11
CA ILE A 34 0.05 6.89 3.76
C ILE A 34 -0.05 6.20 2.39
N ASN A 35 -1.17 5.54 2.08
CA ASN A 35 -1.38 4.93 0.78
C ASN A 35 -1.41 5.98 -0.34
N GLN A 36 -2.05 7.13 -0.13
CA GLN A 36 -2.06 8.23 -1.11
C GLN A 36 -0.64 8.73 -1.38
N ASP A 37 0.16 8.95 -0.34
CA ASP A 37 1.56 9.37 -0.49
C ASP A 37 2.40 8.29 -1.20
N ALA A 38 2.20 7.02 -0.85
CA ALA A 38 2.90 5.90 -1.47
C ALA A 38 2.56 5.76 -2.96
N PHE A 39 1.28 5.90 -3.34
CA PHE A 39 0.87 5.89 -4.74
C PHE A 39 1.35 7.12 -5.49
N GLY A 40 1.43 8.28 -4.83
CA GLY A 40 1.94 9.51 -5.43
C GLY A 40 3.41 9.45 -5.86
N CYS A 41 4.21 8.53 -5.29
CA CYS A 41 5.60 8.31 -5.67
C CYS A 41 5.86 6.99 -6.41
N THR A 42 4.82 6.20 -6.72
CA THR A 42 4.96 4.89 -7.37
C THR A 42 4.54 4.98 -8.84
N PRO A 43 5.24 4.33 -9.80
CA PRO A 43 4.81 4.28 -11.18
C PRO A 43 3.42 3.63 -11.34
N GLU A 44 2.57 4.18 -12.21
CA GLU A 44 1.18 3.72 -12.41
C GLU A 44 1.06 2.23 -12.76
N ARG A 45 2.11 1.69 -13.41
CA ARG A 45 2.21 0.28 -13.78
C ARG A 45 2.17 -0.65 -12.57
N GLN A 46 2.66 -0.19 -11.41
CA GLN A 46 2.87 -1.02 -10.22
C GLN A 46 1.68 -0.98 -9.25
N TYR A 47 0.68 -0.12 -9.47
CA TYR A 47 -0.52 -0.04 -8.63
C TYR A 47 -1.22 -1.39 -8.39
N PRO A 48 -1.36 -2.29 -9.39
CA PRO A 48 -1.98 -3.59 -9.16
C PRO A 48 -1.24 -4.45 -8.13
N ALA A 49 0.10 -4.36 -8.04
CA ALA A 49 0.86 -5.14 -7.06
C ALA A 49 0.62 -4.66 -5.62
N ALA A 50 0.54 -3.34 -5.42
CA ALA A 50 0.21 -2.77 -4.12
C ALA A 50 -1.20 -3.15 -3.67
N ILE A 51 -2.17 -3.16 -4.58
CA ILE A 51 -3.55 -3.60 -4.29
C ILE A 51 -3.58 -5.08 -3.88
N ILE A 52 -2.85 -5.94 -4.58
CA ILE A 52 -2.71 -7.37 -4.21
C ILE A 52 -2.13 -7.52 -2.80
N GLY A 53 -1.16 -6.68 -2.43
CA GLY A 53 -0.55 -6.65 -1.11
C GLY A 53 -1.47 -6.21 0.03
N LEU A 54 -2.59 -5.55 -0.26
CA LEU A 54 -3.60 -5.19 0.74
C LEU A 54 -4.51 -6.37 1.11
N PHE A 55 -4.50 -7.45 0.33
CA PHE A 55 -5.37 -8.59 0.57
C PHE A 55 -5.10 -9.30 1.92
N PRO A 56 -3.84 -9.57 2.33
CA PRO A 56 -3.59 -10.21 3.63
C PRO A 56 -4.03 -9.36 4.83
N PRO A 57 -3.75 -8.03 4.91
CA PRO A 57 -4.32 -7.18 5.97
C PRO A 57 -5.86 -7.18 6.01
N ILE A 58 -6.53 -7.24 4.86
CA ILE A 58 -7.99 -7.35 4.81
C ILE A 58 -8.44 -8.71 5.38
N ALA A 59 -7.75 -9.80 5.02
CA ALA A 59 -8.03 -11.13 5.56
C ALA A 59 -7.85 -11.19 7.08
N ASP A 60 -6.82 -10.55 7.62
CA ASP A 60 -6.57 -10.42 9.06
C ASP A 60 -7.67 -9.64 9.77
N TRP A 61 -8.12 -8.54 9.18
CA TRP A 61 -9.25 -7.80 9.70
C TRP A 61 -10.55 -8.64 9.72
N ILE A 62 -10.86 -9.37 8.63
CA ILE A 62 -12.02 -10.27 8.60
C ILE A 62 -11.90 -11.36 9.66
N LEU A 63 -10.70 -11.93 9.85
CA LEU A 63 -10.44 -12.93 10.87
C LEU A 63 -10.66 -12.36 12.29
N SER A 64 -10.32 -11.08 12.52
CA SER A 64 -10.50 -10.42 13.82
C SER A 64 -11.97 -10.25 14.23
N GLU A 65 -12.86 -10.13 13.25
CA GLU A 65 -14.31 -10.01 13.42
C GLU A 65 -15.04 -11.36 13.32
N TRP A 66 -14.30 -12.47 13.16
CA TRP A 66 -14.90 -13.79 12.98
C TRP A 66 -15.70 -14.23 14.21
N PRO A 67 -16.88 -14.88 14.06
CA PRO A 67 -17.72 -15.31 15.17
C PRO A 67 -16.96 -16.14 16.21
N LYS A 68 -16.99 -15.69 17.47
CA LYS A 68 -16.34 -16.38 18.58
C LYS A 68 -17.08 -17.69 18.89
N GLY A 69 -16.41 -18.81 18.69
CA GLY A 69 -16.96 -20.16 18.92
C GLY A 69 -17.12 -20.99 17.63
N GLU A 70 -16.92 -20.38 16.46
CA GLU A 70 -16.83 -21.06 15.18
C GLU A 70 -15.38 -21.05 14.68
N GLU A 71 -14.90 -22.19 14.19
CA GLU A 71 -13.57 -22.23 13.58
C GLU A 71 -13.59 -21.47 12.23
N PRO A 72 -12.68 -20.50 12.03
CA PRO A 72 -12.62 -19.76 10.78
C PRO A 72 -12.20 -20.68 9.61
N PRO A 73 -12.60 -20.35 8.37
CA PRO A 73 -12.12 -21.04 7.19
C PRO A 73 -10.59 -21.07 7.19
N ARG A 74 -10.02 -22.27 7.11
CA ARG A 74 -8.58 -22.48 7.24
C ARG A 74 -7.76 -21.67 6.24
N ALA A 75 -8.29 -21.49 5.02
CA ALA A 75 -7.68 -20.67 3.98
C ALA A 75 -7.66 -19.18 4.35
N LEU A 76 -8.70 -18.69 5.02
CA LEU A 76 -8.74 -17.32 5.52
C LEU A 76 -7.72 -17.15 6.66
N ALA A 77 -7.72 -18.09 7.62
CA ALA A 77 -6.80 -18.08 8.74
C ALA A 77 -5.33 -18.09 8.28
N CYS A 78 -4.96 -18.96 7.33
CA CYS A 78 -3.57 -19.02 6.87
C CYS A 78 -3.13 -17.76 6.11
N ILE A 79 -4.02 -17.04 5.44
CA ILE A 79 -3.65 -15.79 4.74
C ILE A 79 -3.55 -14.61 5.73
N ALA A 80 -4.42 -14.59 6.73
CA ALA A 80 -4.42 -13.59 7.79
C ALA A 80 -3.17 -13.66 8.68
N HIS A 81 -2.70 -14.87 9.02
CA HIS A 81 -1.56 -15.05 9.90
C HIS A 81 -0.27 -14.48 9.29
N GLY A 82 0.28 -13.45 9.94
CA GLY A 82 1.46 -12.72 9.44
C GLY A 82 1.14 -11.73 8.32
N ALA A 83 -0.10 -11.26 8.21
CA ALA A 83 -0.60 -10.40 7.14
C ALA A 83 0.30 -9.22 6.77
N LEU A 84 0.97 -8.57 7.73
CA LEU A 84 1.91 -7.49 7.42
C LEU A 84 3.10 -7.96 6.58
N LEU A 85 3.72 -9.07 6.99
CA LEU A 85 4.86 -9.66 6.29
C LEU A 85 4.42 -10.28 4.96
N VAL A 86 3.26 -10.96 4.94
CA VAL A 86 2.68 -11.52 3.72
C VAL A 86 2.32 -10.42 2.72
N GLY A 87 1.74 -9.31 3.17
CA GLY A 87 1.37 -8.17 2.33
C GLY A 87 2.59 -7.52 1.67
N VAL A 88 3.66 -7.30 2.43
CA VAL A 88 4.94 -6.82 1.88
C VAL A 88 5.53 -7.81 0.88
N LEU A 89 5.53 -9.10 1.23
CA LEU A 89 6.04 -10.16 0.36
C LEU A 89 5.26 -10.24 -0.96
N TRP A 90 3.93 -10.21 -0.91
CA TRP A 90 3.05 -10.25 -2.08
C TRP A 90 3.20 -9.00 -2.94
N THR A 91 3.31 -7.83 -2.31
CA THR A 91 3.58 -6.56 -3.02
C THR A 91 4.92 -6.64 -3.76
N ALA A 92 5.98 -7.06 -3.07
CA ALA A 92 7.32 -7.15 -3.65
C ALA A 92 7.39 -8.18 -4.80
N LEU A 93 6.74 -9.34 -4.63
CA LEU A 93 6.58 -10.33 -5.70
C LEU A 93 5.81 -9.75 -6.89
N GLY A 94 4.69 -9.08 -6.63
CA GLY A 94 3.88 -8.42 -7.65
C GLY A 94 4.68 -7.40 -8.46
N VAL A 95 5.44 -6.53 -7.79
CA VAL A 95 6.30 -5.53 -8.43
C VAL A 95 7.36 -6.22 -9.31
N CYS A 96 8.05 -7.25 -8.79
CA CYS A 96 9.05 -7.98 -9.56
C CYS A 96 8.46 -8.69 -10.79
N ILE A 97 7.24 -9.21 -10.70
CA ILE A 97 6.55 -9.88 -11.80
C ILE A 97 6.13 -8.85 -12.86
N ILE A 98 5.54 -7.74 -12.46
CA ILE A 98 5.10 -6.65 -13.35
C ILE A 98 6.29 -6.06 -14.11
N THR A 99 7.40 -5.80 -13.42
CA THR A 99 8.64 -5.28 -14.00
C THR A 99 9.47 -6.36 -14.70
N ARG A 100 9.02 -7.63 -14.68
CA ARG A 100 9.71 -8.78 -15.29
C ARG A 100 11.13 -9.01 -14.74
N GLN A 101 11.39 -8.53 -13.53
CA GLN A 101 12.61 -8.76 -12.77
C GLN A 101 12.55 -10.10 -12.03
N PHE A 102 12.53 -11.21 -12.78
CA PHE A 102 12.30 -12.54 -12.21
C PHE A 102 13.41 -13.02 -11.25
N LYS A 103 14.61 -12.43 -11.32
CA LYS A 103 15.66 -12.66 -10.30
C LYS A 103 15.21 -12.17 -8.92
N GLY A 104 14.64 -10.97 -8.86
CA GLY A 104 14.06 -10.41 -7.64
C GLY A 104 12.88 -11.26 -7.17
N ALA A 105 11.99 -11.64 -8.09
CA ALA A 105 10.83 -12.50 -7.77
C ALA A 105 11.26 -13.85 -7.17
N ALA A 106 12.32 -14.46 -7.70
CA ALA A 106 12.88 -15.68 -7.15
C ALA A 106 13.42 -15.45 -5.73
N MET A 107 14.20 -14.39 -5.50
CA MET A 107 14.72 -14.07 -4.16
C MET A 107 13.61 -13.81 -3.14
N TRP A 108 12.58 -13.03 -3.51
CA TRP A 108 11.43 -12.82 -2.63
C TRP A 108 10.68 -14.12 -2.36
N SER A 109 10.50 -14.99 -3.35
CA SER A 109 9.89 -16.31 -3.15
C SER A 109 10.72 -17.18 -2.19
N LEU A 110 12.06 -17.13 -2.28
CA LEU A 110 12.93 -17.85 -1.37
C LEU A 110 12.84 -17.31 0.07
N ILE A 111 12.81 -15.98 0.24
CA ILE A 111 12.60 -15.33 1.53
C ILE A 111 11.25 -15.77 2.13
N GLY A 112 10.19 -15.78 1.32
CA GLY A 112 8.87 -16.29 1.70
C GLY A 112 8.91 -17.75 2.15
N ALA A 113 9.61 -18.62 1.42
CA ALA A 113 9.79 -20.02 1.81
C ALA A 113 10.46 -20.13 3.19
N VAL A 114 11.55 -19.40 3.41
CA VAL A 114 12.27 -19.41 4.69
C VAL A 114 11.38 -18.91 5.83
N MET A 115 10.65 -17.81 5.63
CA MET A 115 9.72 -17.27 6.63
C MET A 115 8.56 -18.24 6.92
N SER A 116 8.05 -18.92 5.89
CA SER A 116 6.99 -19.92 6.02
C SER A 116 7.47 -21.17 6.77
N VAL A 117 8.75 -21.55 6.62
CA VAL A 117 9.33 -22.71 7.32
C VAL A 117 9.33 -22.52 8.83
N PHE A 118 9.70 -21.32 9.29
CA PHE A 118 9.71 -20.98 10.71
C PHE A 118 8.34 -20.61 11.28
N GLY A 119 7.30 -20.51 10.43
CA GLY A 119 5.98 -20.06 10.85
C GLY A 119 5.91 -18.56 11.18
N LEU A 120 6.81 -17.74 10.61
CA LEU A 120 6.72 -16.28 10.69
C LEU A 120 5.57 -15.74 9.83
N ILE A 121 5.20 -16.48 8.78
CA ILE A 121 4.06 -16.20 7.91
C ILE A 121 3.19 -17.45 7.80
N HIS A 122 1.89 -17.25 7.60
CA HIS A 122 0.86 -18.27 7.41
C HIS A 122 0.60 -19.25 8.55
N GLN A 123 1.21 -19.06 9.72
CA GLN A 123 1.00 -19.87 10.91
C GLN A 123 0.73 -18.96 12.12
N GLU A 124 -0.05 -19.45 13.08
CA GLU A 124 -0.39 -18.71 14.30
C GLU A 124 0.81 -18.45 15.21
N LYS A 125 1.80 -19.37 15.17
CA LYS A 125 2.92 -19.40 16.08
C LYS A 125 4.18 -19.78 15.34
N VAL A 126 5.28 -19.16 15.75
CA VAL A 126 6.63 -19.54 15.31
C VAL A 126 6.96 -20.91 15.90
N ASP A 127 7.36 -21.85 15.04
CA ASP A 127 7.71 -23.22 15.42
C ASP A 127 9.14 -23.55 14.96
N PHE A 128 10.06 -23.62 15.94
CA PHE A 128 11.43 -24.10 15.71
C PHE A 128 11.59 -25.61 15.92
N SER A 129 10.55 -26.29 16.42
CA SER A 129 10.56 -27.72 16.72
C SER A 129 10.23 -28.57 15.50
N PHE A 130 9.64 -27.97 14.47
CA PHE A 130 9.18 -28.62 13.23
C PHE A 130 8.20 -29.78 13.42
N LYS A 131 7.65 -29.95 14.63
CA LYS A 131 6.73 -31.04 14.96
C LYS A 131 5.38 -30.88 14.27
N THR A 132 4.96 -29.63 14.06
CA THR A 132 3.71 -29.25 13.41
C THR A 132 3.88 -28.90 11.93
N PHE A 133 5.09 -29.04 11.38
CA PHE A 133 5.45 -28.56 10.03
C PHE A 133 4.60 -29.19 8.92
N THR A 134 4.37 -30.50 8.97
CA THR A 134 3.58 -31.21 7.96
C THR A 134 2.07 -31.03 8.13
N GLY A 135 1.62 -30.48 9.26
CA GLY A 135 0.22 -30.47 9.66
C GLY A 135 -0.30 -31.87 10.01
N LYS A 136 -1.59 -31.94 10.36
CA LYS A 136 -2.32 -33.20 10.55
C LYS A 136 -2.72 -33.81 9.20
N PRO A 137 -3.04 -35.11 9.14
CA PRO A 137 -3.58 -35.73 7.92
C PRO A 137 -4.85 -35.00 7.44
N GLY A 138 -4.88 -34.60 6.16
CA GLY A 138 -5.99 -33.84 5.56
C GLY A 138 -5.81 -32.31 5.54
N GLU A 139 -4.72 -31.78 6.09
CA GLU A 139 -4.44 -30.33 6.16
C GLU A 139 -3.58 -29.80 5.01
N PHE A 140 -3.45 -30.59 3.95
CA PHE A 140 -2.67 -30.22 2.77
C PHE A 140 -3.23 -28.95 2.12
N GLY A 141 -2.35 -27.97 1.88
CA GLY A 141 -2.71 -26.66 1.33
C GLY A 141 -2.84 -25.55 2.39
N THR A 142 -2.92 -25.89 3.68
CA THR A 142 -2.95 -24.90 4.77
C THR A 142 -1.85 -25.11 5.82
N SER A 143 -1.10 -26.20 5.72
CA SER A 143 0.04 -26.48 6.60
C SER A 143 1.30 -25.71 6.18
N ALA A 144 2.19 -25.46 7.14
CA ALA A 144 3.46 -24.75 6.91
C ALA A 144 4.30 -25.39 5.78
N CYS A 145 4.34 -26.73 5.73
CA CYS A 145 5.02 -27.48 4.68
C CYS A 145 4.42 -27.20 3.29
N SER A 146 3.10 -27.23 3.15
CA SER A 146 2.45 -27.01 1.86
C SER A 146 2.70 -25.61 1.30
N LEU A 147 2.67 -24.60 2.17
CA LEU A 147 2.92 -23.20 1.79
C LEU A 147 4.40 -22.96 1.49
N THR A 148 5.30 -23.57 2.27
CA THR A 148 6.75 -23.60 1.96
C THR A 148 7.02 -24.19 0.58
N ILE A 149 6.40 -25.33 0.26
CA ILE A 149 6.52 -25.97 -1.06
C ILE A 149 5.97 -25.05 -2.15
N GLY A 150 4.87 -24.33 -1.89
CA GLY A 150 4.34 -23.31 -2.78
C GLY A 150 5.39 -22.24 -3.12
N TYR A 151 6.01 -21.64 -2.11
CA TYR A 151 7.07 -20.64 -2.30
C TYR A 151 8.33 -21.21 -2.96
N LEU A 152 8.74 -22.44 -2.64
CA LEU A 152 9.85 -23.11 -3.32
C LEU A 152 9.55 -23.38 -4.80
N THR A 153 8.31 -23.74 -5.12
CA THR A 153 7.86 -23.93 -6.50
C THR A 153 7.94 -22.62 -7.27
N LEU A 154 7.52 -21.51 -6.66
CA LEU A 154 7.69 -20.17 -7.24
C LEU A 154 9.16 -19.79 -7.41
N PHE A 155 10.03 -20.08 -6.43
CA PHE A 155 11.47 -19.86 -6.53
C PHE A 155 12.07 -20.59 -7.74
N VAL A 156 11.74 -21.88 -7.91
CA VAL A 156 12.21 -22.68 -9.06
C VAL A 156 11.66 -22.14 -10.37
N ALA A 157 10.36 -21.82 -10.42
CA ALA A 157 9.72 -21.30 -11.63
C ALA A 157 10.32 -19.95 -12.07
N PHE A 158 10.40 -18.98 -11.16
CA PHE A 158 11.00 -17.67 -11.47
C PHE A 158 12.50 -17.77 -11.71
N GLY A 159 13.20 -18.66 -11.01
CA GLY A 159 14.61 -18.98 -11.25
C GLY A 159 14.83 -19.51 -12.67
N ALA A 160 14.00 -20.46 -13.13
CA ALA A 160 14.05 -20.97 -14.49
C ALA A 160 13.77 -19.87 -15.52
N ILE A 161 12.76 -19.03 -15.31
CA ILE A 161 12.46 -17.90 -16.19
C ILE A 161 13.63 -16.90 -16.22
N ALA A 162 14.24 -16.60 -15.08
CA ALA A 162 15.40 -15.72 -14.99
C ALA A 162 16.64 -16.29 -15.71
N LEU A 163 16.83 -17.61 -15.70
CA LEU A 163 17.87 -18.28 -16.48
C LEU A 163 17.58 -18.20 -17.98
N CYS A 164 16.32 -18.41 -18.40
CA CYS A 164 15.90 -18.25 -19.80
C CYS A 164 16.08 -16.81 -20.30
N GLN A 165 15.80 -15.80 -19.47
CA GLN A 165 16.08 -14.40 -19.80
C GLN A 165 17.58 -14.15 -19.99
N ARG A 166 18.43 -14.72 -19.12
CA ARG A 166 19.89 -14.64 -19.26
C ARG A 166 20.40 -15.31 -20.53
N ALA A 167 19.79 -16.43 -20.92
CA ALA A 167 20.09 -17.14 -22.16
C ALA A 167 19.54 -16.44 -23.42
N ARG A 168 18.92 -15.26 -23.29
CA ARG A 168 18.30 -14.48 -24.39
C ARG A 168 17.27 -15.28 -25.21
N CYS A 169 16.50 -16.14 -24.56
CA CYS A 169 15.41 -16.83 -25.23
C CYS A 169 14.34 -15.85 -25.73
N SER A 170 13.94 -15.94 -26.99
CA SER A 170 12.94 -15.05 -27.62
C SER A 170 11.56 -15.05 -26.94
N ARG A 171 11.28 -16.07 -26.12
CA ARG A 171 9.99 -16.24 -25.41
C ARG A 171 9.83 -15.33 -24.19
N VAL A 172 10.92 -14.86 -23.57
CA VAL A 172 10.83 -14.04 -22.35
C VAL A 172 11.35 -12.63 -22.63
N PRO A 173 10.49 -11.59 -22.52
CA PRO A 173 10.92 -10.23 -22.73
C PRO A 173 11.91 -9.76 -21.63
N PRO A 174 12.75 -8.76 -21.93
CA PRO A 174 13.69 -8.21 -20.97
C PRO A 174 12.96 -7.52 -19.80
N PRO A 175 13.67 -7.32 -18.67
CA PRO A 175 13.19 -6.52 -17.56
C PRO A 175 12.80 -5.11 -18.01
N ILE A 176 11.76 -4.58 -17.38
CA ILE A 176 11.35 -3.19 -17.53
C ILE A 176 12.01 -2.44 -16.38
N THR A 177 12.80 -1.43 -16.72
CA THR A 177 13.33 -0.45 -15.78
C THR A 177 12.65 0.88 -16.06
N ASP A 178 12.01 1.45 -15.05
CA ASP A 178 11.51 2.81 -15.15
C ASP A 178 12.72 3.76 -14.94
N ALA A 179 12.69 4.95 -15.54
CA ALA A 179 13.81 5.91 -15.50
C ALA A 179 14.22 6.29 -14.06
N ASP A 180 13.33 6.07 -13.09
CA ASP A 180 13.53 6.37 -11.68
C ASP A 180 14.15 5.19 -10.90
N ASP A 181 14.09 3.96 -11.42
CA ASP A 181 14.64 2.77 -10.75
C ASP A 181 16.17 2.78 -10.70
N GLU A 182 16.80 3.49 -11.65
CA GLU A 182 18.26 3.63 -11.75
C GLU A 182 18.79 4.91 -11.07
N LEU A 183 17.90 5.78 -10.57
CA LEU A 183 18.31 7.01 -9.91
C LEU A 183 18.83 6.73 -8.49
N PRO A 184 19.99 7.29 -8.10
CA PRO A 184 20.43 7.30 -6.72
C PRO A 184 19.36 7.90 -5.79
N ALA A 185 19.25 7.41 -4.56
CA ALA A 185 18.25 7.89 -3.60
C ALA A 185 18.28 9.43 -3.37
N GLU A 186 19.46 10.04 -3.53
CA GLU A 186 19.63 11.50 -3.50
C GLU A 186 18.90 12.24 -4.63
N ASP A 187 18.91 11.66 -5.83
CA ASP A 187 18.27 12.24 -7.01
C ASP A 187 16.76 12.02 -7.02
N VAL A 188 16.30 10.92 -6.42
CA VAL A 188 14.87 10.68 -6.15
C VAL A 188 14.32 11.76 -5.23
N GLY A 189 15.02 12.06 -4.12
CA GLY A 189 14.64 13.14 -3.20
C GLY A 189 14.59 14.51 -3.88
N ARG A 190 15.56 14.78 -4.77
CA ARG A 190 15.57 16.01 -5.58
C ARG A 190 14.40 16.06 -6.56
N LYS A 191 14.06 14.96 -7.24
CA LYS A 191 12.92 14.88 -8.15
C LYS A 191 11.60 15.12 -7.42
N ILE A 192 11.41 14.51 -6.24
CA ILE A 192 10.22 14.70 -5.40
C ILE A 192 10.09 16.17 -4.98
N SER A 193 11.19 16.81 -4.56
CA SER A 193 11.17 18.23 -4.20
C SER A 193 10.76 19.13 -5.38
N ARG A 194 11.23 18.81 -6.59
CA ARG A 194 10.89 19.54 -7.83
C ARG A 194 9.42 19.38 -8.22
N MET A 195 8.89 18.15 -8.13
CA MET A 195 7.47 17.90 -8.43
C MET A 195 6.57 18.69 -7.48
N ARG A 196 6.88 18.69 -6.17
CA ARG A 196 6.13 19.48 -5.17
C ARG A 196 6.17 20.98 -5.46
N THR A 197 7.33 21.52 -5.86
CA THR A 197 7.42 22.94 -6.24
C THR A 197 6.65 23.26 -7.52
N GLN A 198 6.62 22.34 -8.49
CA GLN A 198 5.99 22.56 -9.78
C GLN A 198 4.46 22.54 -9.69
N THR A 199 3.89 21.70 -8.83
CA THR A 199 2.44 21.74 -8.53
C THR A 199 2.04 23.04 -7.83
N LEU A 200 2.91 23.58 -6.96
CA LEU A 200 2.66 24.85 -6.29
C LEU A 200 2.70 26.04 -7.25
N THR A 201 3.67 26.08 -8.17
CA THR A 201 3.76 27.16 -9.18
C THR A 201 2.67 27.05 -10.24
N GLY A 202 2.32 25.83 -10.68
CA GLY A 202 1.23 25.62 -11.64
C GLY A 202 -0.15 26.05 -11.09
N ASN A 203 -0.36 25.96 -9.77
CA ASN A 203 -1.56 26.48 -9.12
C ASN A 203 -1.55 28.00 -8.92
N LEU A 204 -0.37 28.64 -8.86
CA LEU A 204 -0.25 30.10 -8.76
C LEU A 204 -0.44 30.79 -10.13
N GLU A 205 -0.11 30.11 -11.23
CA GLU A 205 -0.33 30.62 -12.59
C GLU A 205 -1.79 30.47 -13.07
N ALA A 206 -2.60 29.66 -12.37
CA ALA A 206 -3.99 29.39 -12.72
C ALA A 206 -5.00 30.37 -12.09
N GLU A 207 -4.60 31.18 -11.11
CA GLU A 207 -5.40 32.33 -10.64
C GLU A 207 -4.86 33.61 -11.29
N PRO A 208 -5.56 34.21 -12.28
CA PRO A 208 -5.30 35.60 -12.60
C PRO A 208 -5.71 36.43 -11.39
N LEU A 209 -4.75 37.11 -10.79
CA LEU A 209 -5.01 38.19 -9.84
C LEU A 209 -5.90 39.23 -10.53
N ASP A 210 -7.21 39.18 -10.28
CA ASP A 210 -8.11 40.30 -10.50
C ASP A 210 -7.74 41.38 -9.48
N SER A 211 -6.73 42.18 -9.83
CA SER A 211 -6.40 43.41 -9.14
C SER A 211 -7.49 44.43 -9.45
N GLY A 212 -8.55 44.41 -8.65
CA GLY A 212 -9.50 45.50 -8.57
C GLY A 212 -8.74 46.82 -8.40
N THR A 213 -8.93 47.71 -9.37
CA THR A 213 -8.53 49.11 -9.24
C THR A 213 -9.81 49.92 -9.32
N ASP A 214 -10.24 50.42 -8.16
CA ASP A 214 -11.31 51.40 -8.03
C ASP A 214 -10.95 52.66 -8.80
N ALA A 215 -11.84 53.11 -9.70
CA ALA A 215 -11.89 54.48 -10.17
C ALA A 215 -13.35 54.95 -10.12
N GLU A 216 -13.56 55.99 -9.32
CA GLU A 216 -14.79 56.76 -9.16
C GLU A 216 -15.51 57.06 -10.47
N GLU A 217 -16.82 56.81 -10.50
CA GLU A 217 -17.75 57.71 -11.17
C GLU A 217 -19.06 57.77 -10.35
N ALA A 218 -19.15 58.79 -9.52
CA ALA A 218 -20.39 59.24 -8.91
C ALA A 218 -21.16 60.04 -9.96
N ASP A 219 -22.40 59.63 -10.26
CA ASP A 219 -23.49 60.58 -10.45
C ASP A 219 -24.86 59.89 -10.57
N GLY A 220 -25.85 60.47 -9.89
CA GLY A 220 -27.24 60.46 -10.38
C GLY A 220 -28.23 59.49 -9.74
N PHE A 221 -28.47 59.62 -8.43
CA PHE A 221 -29.75 59.19 -7.85
C PHE A 221 -30.84 60.23 -8.21
N SER A 222 -31.67 59.94 -9.22
CA SER A 222 -32.94 60.64 -9.44
C SER A 222 -34.11 59.68 -9.24
N ASN A 223 -34.78 59.90 -8.13
CA ASN A 223 -36.07 59.38 -7.73
C ASN A 223 -37.17 60.02 -8.62
N ASP A 224 -38.07 59.25 -9.22
CA ASP A 224 -39.47 59.68 -9.26
C ASP A 224 -40.47 58.52 -9.42
N SER A 225 -41.55 58.67 -8.67
CA SER A 225 -42.70 57.82 -8.50
C SER A 225 -43.80 58.10 -9.54
N SER A 226 -44.65 57.10 -9.77
CA SER A 226 -46.10 57.20 -10.09
C SER A 226 -46.59 58.19 -11.17
N ASP A 227 -47.18 57.65 -12.24
CA ASP A 227 -48.57 57.90 -12.71
C ASP A 227 -48.71 57.37 -14.14
N ALA A 228 -49.53 56.36 -14.40
CA ALA A 228 -50.97 56.46 -14.66
C ALA A 228 -51.31 57.14 -16.00
N ALA A 229 -51.96 56.35 -16.85
CA ALA A 229 -53.00 56.72 -17.82
C ALA A 229 -52.62 57.32 -19.20
N ALA A 230 -53.00 56.50 -20.21
CA ALA A 230 -53.92 56.84 -21.32
C ALA A 230 -53.36 57.32 -22.67
N ALA A 231 -53.92 56.66 -23.70
CA ALA A 231 -54.18 57.06 -25.09
C ALA A 231 -52.96 57.23 -26.02
N ASP A 232 -52.94 56.73 -27.26
CA ASP A 232 -54.00 56.33 -28.22
C ASP A 232 -53.75 54.94 -28.85
#